data_AF-A0A0R2TVY7-F1
#
_entry.id   AF-A0A0R2TVY7-F1
#
_cell.length_a   1.000
_cell.length_b   1.000
_cell.length_c   1.000
_cell.angle_alpha   90.00
_cell.angle_beta   90.00
_cell.angle_gamma   90.00
#
_symmetry.space_group_name_H-M   'P 1'
#
loop_
_entity.id
_entity.type
_entity.pdbx_description
1 polymer ?
#
loop_
_entity_poly.entity_id
_entity_poly.type
_entity_poly.pdbx_seq_one_letter_code
_entity_poly.pdbx_strand_id
1 'polypeptide(L)'
;MKSKQFKVVSLPRLLVLLLSMVVTLSSYAATSVGDKSIATTIIDKLSSGRSDLEYDVLGKAPVVGFYEVQVRGGPVLYVSADGNFFFDGNLYQVKNGQFADVRNLRLDVDRRQTFATMSTDSMIVFRPEGSTKAIINVFTDVDCGYCRKLHKEVPQLNAMGIEVRYLAYPRSGIPSLSYDKIATVWCSDDRNDSLTRSKNGNDDVISVCNNNPVAEHFALGGKLGVTGTPAIVLMDGTMLPGYRTAADFAKLLGLKSETEGS
;
A
#
# COMPACT_ATOMS: atom_id res chain seq x y z
N MET A 1 53.57 -50.35 -41.15
CA MET A 1 53.17 -49.02 -41.68
C MET A 1 53.21 -48.03 -40.52
N LYS A 2 54.03 -46.97 -40.63
CA LYS A 2 54.47 -46.09 -39.54
C LYS A 2 53.40 -45.06 -39.14
N SER A 3 53.07 -44.92 -37.86
CA SER A 3 53.23 -43.67 -37.07
C SER A 3 52.89 -43.92 -35.58
N LYS A 4 53.91 -43.97 -34.71
CA LYS A 4 54.38 -42.92 -33.76
C LYS A 4 53.57 -42.93 -32.44
N GLN A 5 54.00 -43.73 -31.44
CA GLN A 5 54.99 -43.42 -30.39
C GLN A 5 54.46 -42.48 -29.29
N PHE A 6 54.07 -43.10 -28.17
CA PHE A 6 53.90 -42.49 -26.85
C PHE A 6 55.27 -42.04 -26.32
N LYS A 7 55.37 -40.79 -25.86
CA LYS A 7 56.47 -40.36 -24.99
C LYS A 7 55.93 -40.06 -23.60
N VAL A 8 56.26 -40.94 -22.67
CA VAL A 8 56.26 -40.68 -21.24
C VAL A 8 57.42 -39.75 -20.94
N VAL A 9 57.15 -38.60 -20.31
CA VAL A 9 58.19 -37.76 -19.70
C VAL A 9 57.80 -37.54 -18.24
N SER A 10 58.71 -37.98 -17.38
CA SER A 10 58.71 -37.82 -15.93
C SER A 10 59.25 -36.46 -15.49
N LEU A 11 58.98 -36.13 -14.21
CA LEU A 11 59.61 -35.19 -13.25
C LEU A 11 58.84 -33.89 -12.94
N PRO A 12 59.05 -33.26 -11.76
CA PRO A 12 59.50 -33.79 -10.46
C PRO A 12 58.60 -33.36 -9.29
N ARG A 13 58.87 -33.96 -8.12
CA ARG A 13 58.49 -33.46 -6.79
C ARG A 13 58.82 -31.97 -6.65
N LEU A 14 57.82 -31.15 -6.32
CA LEU A 14 58.08 -29.89 -5.61
C LEU A 14 57.11 -29.74 -4.44
N LEU A 15 57.72 -29.82 -3.28
CA LEU A 15 57.25 -29.54 -1.94
C LEU A 15 56.86 -28.05 -1.83
N VAL A 16 55.58 -27.70 -1.67
CA VAL A 16 55.20 -26.37 -1.16
C VAL A 16 53.99 -26.48 -0.23
N LEU A 17 54.31 -26.27 1.05
CA LEU A 17 53.52 -25.80 2.18
C LEU A 17 51.98 -25.92 2.14
N LEU A 18 51.48 -26.76 3.06
CA LEU A 18 50.20 -26.61 3.72
C LEU A 18 50.09 -25.21 4.36
N LEU A 19 49.28 -24.32 3.77
CA LEU A 19 48.76 -23.14 4.44
C LEU A 19 47.31 -23.42 4.80
N SER A 20 47.08 -23.70 6.08
CA SER A 20 45.78 -23.85 6.71
C SER A 20 44.97 -22.56 6.54
N MET A 21 44.05 -22.56 5.56
CA MET A 21 43.07 -21.49 5.39
C MET A 21 41.95 -21.72 6.40
N VAL A 22 42.12 -21.14 7.60
CA VAL A 22 41.03 -20.96 8.56
C VAL A 22 40.06 -19.95 7.95
N VAL A 23 39.03 -20.45 7.27
CA VAL A 23 37.91 -19.62 6.85
C VAL A 23 37.13 -19.26 8.11
N THR A 24 37.41 -18.08 8.66
CA THR A 24 36.55 -17.45 9.66
C THR A 24 35.24 -17.10 8.97
N LEU A 25 34.22 -17.95 9.11
CA LEU A 25 32.84 -17.55 8.88
C LEU A 25 32.49 -16.48 9.92
N SER A 26 32.65 -15.21 9.56
CA SER A 26 32.01 -14.12 10.27
C SER A 26 30.49 -14.25 10.07
N SER A 27 29.84 -14.86 11.04
CA SER A 27 28.39 -14.84 11.20
C SER A 27 27.91 -13.38 11.32
N TYR A 28 27.38 -12.82 10.23
CA TYR A 28 26.51 -11.65 10.28
C TYR A 28 25.14 -12.08 10.85
N ALA A 29 25.09 -12.26 12.17
CA ALA A 29 23.86 -12.50 12.89
C ALA A 29 23.93 -11.77 14.24
N ALA A 30 23.80 -10.44 14.21
CA ALA A 30 23.61 -9.62 15.40
C ALA A 30 22.90 -8.31 15.07
N THR A 31 21.57 -8.34 14.91
CA THR A 31 20.73 -7.14 14.82
C THR A 31 19.65 -7.04 15.90
N SER A 32 19.60 -7.94 16.89
CA SER A 32 18.50 -7.96 17.87
C SER A 32 18.83 -7.37 19.26
N VAL A 33 20.11 -7.17 19.61
CA VAL A 33 20.49 -6.70 20.97
C VAL A 33 20.53 -5.17 21.07
N GLY A 34 21.03 -4.47 20.04
CA GLY A 34 21.11 -3.00 20.03
C GLY A 34 19.76 -2.30 19.89
N ASP A 35 18.83 -2.87 19.12
CA ASP A 35 17.52 -2.24 18.91
C ASP A 35 16.62 -2.30 20.16
N LYS A 36 16.76 -3.34 21.01
CA LYS A 36 16.07 -3.39 22.31
C LYS A 36 16.61 -2.36 23.29
N SER A 37 17.93 -2.17 23.37
CA SER A 37 18.51 -1.16 24.28
C SER A 37 18.14 0.26 23.87
N ILE A 38 18.04 0.53 22.57
CA ILE A 38 17.62 1.84 22.04
C ILE A 38 16.15 2.10 22.34
N ALA A 39 15.27 1.10 22.16
CA ALA A 39 13.84 1.27 22.46
C ALA A 39 13.59 1.63 23.93
N THR A 40 14.27 0.95 24.87
CA THR A 40 14.21 1.31 26.30
C THR A 40 14.74 2.72 26.55
N THR A 41 15.89 3.09 25.97
CA THR A 41 16.46 4.44 26.10
C THR A 41 15.47 5.53 25.65
N ILE A 42 14.81 5.31 24.51
CA ILE A 42 13.80 6.23 23.97
C ILE A 42 12.61 6.36 24.93
N ILE A 43 12.05 5.23 25.37
CA ILE A 43 10.88 5.23 26.27
C ILE A 43 11.21 5.92 27.60
N ASP A 44 12.35 5.62 28.21
CA ASP A 44 12.78 6.24 29.47
C ASP A 44 12.92 7.77 29.31
N LYS A 45 13.53 8.21 28.20
CA LYS A 45 13.72 9.64 27.92
C LYS A 45 12.41 10.37 27.71
N LEU A 46 11.52 9.85 26.86
CA LEU A 46 10.22 10.47 26.62
C LEU A 46 9.37 10.49 27.90
N SER A 47 9.37 9.39 28.66
CA SER A 47 8.63 9.29 29.92
C SER A 47 9.18 10.23 31.00
N SER A 48 10.48 10.55 30.97
CA SER A 48 11.06 11.55 31.88
C SER A 48 10.56 12.98 31.60
N GLY A 49 10.18 13.27 30.35
CA GLY A 49 9.59 14.56 29.97
C GLY A 49 8.06 14.61 30.14
N ARG A 50 7.38 13.49 29.85
CA ARG A 50 5.91 13.34 29.91
C ARG A 50 5.55 11.90 30.29
N SER A 51 5.46 11.66 31.60
CA SER A 51 5.12 10.35 32.18
C SER A 51 3.64 10.00 32.12
N ASP A 52 2.79 10.97 31.78
CA ASP A 52 1.34 10.80 31.59
C ASP A 52 0.98 10.14 30.25
N LEU A 53 1.95 9.96 29.36
CA LEU A 53 1.76 9.37 28.04
C LEU A 53 2.40 7.98 27.97
N GLU A 54 1.77 7.08 27.20
CA GLU A 54 2.30 5.75 26.90
C GLU A 54 2.90 5.73 25.48
N TYR A 55 4.08 5.13 25.33
CA TYR A 55 4.87 5.13 24.09
C TYR A 55 5.17 3.71 23.61
N ASP A 56 4.91 3.43 22.33
CA ASP A 56 5.24 2.18 21.67
C ASP A 56 6.25 2.44 20.53
N VAL A 57 7.47 1.90 20.64
CA VAL A 57 8.50 2.03 19.58
C VAL A 57 8.15 1.11 18.42
N LEU A 58 7.82 1.70 17.26
CA LEU A 58 7.45 0.97 16.06
C LEU A 58 8.65 0.44 15.28
N GLY A 59 9.84 1.02 15.51
CA GLY A 59 11.10 0.63 14.85
C GLY A 59 11.83 1.81 14.22
N LYS A 60 12.85 1.52 13.41
CA LYS A 60 13.68 2.54 12.75
C LYS A 60 12.85 3.37 11.77
N ALA A 61 13.06 4.68 11.78
CA ALA A 61 12.57 5.59 10.75
C ALA A 61 13.51 5.54 9.53
N PRO A 62 13.04 5.89 8.32
CA PRO A 62 13.92 6.08 7.17
C PRO A 62 14.90 7.26 7.31
N VAL A 63 14.63 8.20 8.22
CA VAL A 63 15.59 9.24 8.61
C VAL A 63 16.66 8.60 9.50
N VAL A 64 17.91 8.63 9.05
CA VAL A 64 19.04 8.00 9.75
C VAL A 64 19.14 8.53 11.18
N GLY A 65 19.26 7.62 12.14
CA GLY A 65 19.38 7.95 13.57
C GLY A 65 18.05 8.23 14.27
N PHE A 66 16.91 8.13 13.58
CA PHE A 66 15.58 8.31 14.16
C PHE A 66 14.77 7.00 14.18
N TYR A 67 13.82 6.95 15.11
CA TYR A 67 12.88 5.86 15.33
C TYR A 67 11.46 6.41 15.31
N GLU A 68 10.53 5.63 14.78
CA GLU A 68 9.11 5.94 14.87
C GLU A 68 8.56 5.45 16.21
N VAL A 69 7.89 6.34 16.94
CA VAL A 69 7.30 6.06 18.25
C VAL A 69 5.83 6.46 18.24
N GLN A 70 4.94 5.52 18.49
CA GLN A 70 3.51 5.77 18.61
C GLN A 70 3.19 6.21 20.04
N VAL A 71 2.60 7.38 20.20
CA VAL A 71 1.94 7.77 21.45
C VAL A 71 0.57 7.11 21.47
N ARG A 72 0.22 6.33 22.49
CA ARG A 72 -1.10 5.70 22.55
C ARG A 72 -2.20 6.75 22.61
N GLY A 73 -3.17 6.65 21.71
CA GLY A 73 -4.23 7.67 21.55
C GLY A 73 -3.73 9.00 20.98
N GLY A 74 -2.47 9.08 20.51
CA GLY A 74 -1.84 10.30 20.03
C GLY A 74 -1.13 10.15 18.67
N PRO A 75 -0.29 11.12 18.29
CA PRO A 75 0.46 11.08 17.03
C PRO A 75 1.61 10.07 17.08
N VAL A 76 2.22 9.81 15.90
CA VAL A 76 3.57 9.23 15.86
C VAL A 76 4.60 10.34 15.89
N LEU A 77 5.62 10.12 16.69
CA LEU A 77 6.81 10.95 16.79
C LEU A 77 7.95 10.27 16.04
N TYR A 78 8.82 11.06 15.44
CA TYR A 78 10.13 10.62 15.00
C TYR A 78 11.14 11.07 16.04
N VAL A 79 11.76 10.12 16.72
CA VAL A 79 12.59 10.36 17.91
C VAL A 79 14.03 9.92 17.64
N SER A 80 15.01 10.74 18.01
CA SER A 80 16.42 10.38 17.87
C SER A 80 16.74 9.13 18.69
N ALA A 81 17.73 8.34 18.26
CA ALA A 81 18.09 7.08 18.91
C ALA A 81 18.49 7.22 20.39
N ASP A 82 18.91 8.41 20.81
CA ASP A 82 19.24 8.75 22.21
C ASP A 82 18.05 9.33 23.01
N GLY A 83 16.89 9.50 22.37
CA GLY A 83 15.66 10.03 22.99
C GLY A 83 15.64 11.54 23.25
N ASN A 84 16.70 12.28 22.88
CA ASN A 84 16.84 13.69 23.27
C ASN A 84 16.09 14.67 22.34
N PHE A 85 15.81 14.29 21.10
CA PHE A 85 15.11 15.12 20.13
C PHE A 85 13.97 14.35 19.49
N PHE A 86 12.86 15.04 19.21
CA PHE A 86 11.80 14.49 18.40
C PHE A 86 11.18 15.57 17.52
N PHE A 87 10.49 15.13 16.46
CA PHE A 87 9.57 15.96 15.70
C PHE A 87 8.27 15.18 15.47
N ASP A 88 7.16 15.91 15.46
CA ASP A 88 5.84 15.39 15.12
C ASP A 88 5.48 15.71 13.67
N GLY A 89 4.67 14.85 13.05
CA GLY A 89 4.15 15.07 11.70
C GLY A 89 4.34 13.87 10.76
N ASN A 90 4.31 14.15 9.46
CA ASN A 90 4.41 13.13 8.42
C ASN A 90 5.79 13.20 7.76
N LEU A 91 6.38 12.05 7.50
CA LEU A 91 7.59 11.93 6.70
C LEU A 91 7.19 11.53 5.29
N TYR A 92 7.56 12.33 4.30
CA TYR A 92 7.32 12.00 2.90
C TYR A 92 8.64 11.65 2.21
N GLN A 93 8.67 10.50 1.53
CA GLN A 93 9.71 10.15 0.59
C GLN A 93 9.43 10.82 -0.76
N VAL A 94 10.41 11.51 -1.31
CA VAL A 94 10.34 12.02 -2.69
C VAL A 94 10.64 10.86 -3.64
N LYS A 95 9.69 10.55 -4.52
CA LYS A 95 9.84 9.60 -5.63
C LYS A 95 9.63 10.34 -6.96
N ASN A 96 9.95 9.69 -8.08
CA ASN A 96 9.79 10.29 -9.41
C ASN A 96 8.35 10.77 -9.65
N GLY A 97 8.15 12.09 -9.59
CA GLY A 97 6.86 12.75 -9.83
C GLY A 97 5.85 12.68 -8.68
N GLN A 98 6.21 12.18 -7.48
CA GLN A 98 5.26 12.04 -6.37
C GLN A 98 5.94 12.09 -4.99
N PHE A 99 5.18 12.51 -3.98
CA PHE A 99 5.54 12.37 -2.56
C PHE A 99 4.80 11.17 -1.98
N ALA A 100 5.51 10.26 -1.34
CA ALA A 100 4.94 9.07 -0.70
C ALA A 100 5.08 9.20 0.82
N ASP A 101 3.97 9.20 1.55
CA ASP A 101 4.00 9.17 3.01
C ASP A 101 4.65 7.86 3.49
N VAL A 102 5.70 7.94 4.27
CA VAL A 102 6.46 6.80 4.76
C VAL A 102 5.61 5.89 5.64
N ARG A 103 4.66 6.44 6.41
CA ARG A 103 3.74 5.62 7.20
C ARG A 103 2.85 4.79 6.29
N ASN A 104 2.45 5.36 5.15
CA ASN A 104 1.74 4.60 4.11
C ASN A 104 2.61 3.53 3.47
N LEU A 105 3.92 3.75 3.28
CA LEU A 105 4.81 2.73 2.70
C LEU A 105 4.84 1.43 3.51
N ARG A 106 4.67 1.51 4.84
CA ARG A 106 4.58 0.33 5.71
C ARG A 106 3.32 -0.48 5.43
N LEU A 107 2.21 0.21 5.12
CA LEU A 107 0.93 -0.42 4.77
C LEU A 107 0.89 -0.93 3.32
N ASP A 108 1.84 -0.56 2.46
CA ASP A 108 1.85 -1.02 1.07
C ASP A 108 1.97 -2.55 0.98
N VAL A 109 2.74 -3.18 1.90
CA VAL A 109 2.84 -4.64 1.98
C VAL A 109 1.49 -5.26 2.32
N ASP A 110 0.80 -4.72 3.33
CA ASP A 110 -0.52 -5.20 3.77
C ASP A 110 -1.59 -5.01 2.70
N ARG A 111 -1.58 -3.86 2.01
CA ARG A 111 -2.48 -3.55 0.89
C ARG A 111 -2.26 -4.48 -0.29
N ARG A 112 -0.99 -4.68 -0.68
CA ARG A 112 -0.62 -5.61 -1.76
C ARG A 112 -1.11 -7.01 -1.43
N GLN A 113 -0.80 -7.50 -0.23
CA GLN A 113 -1.20 -8.85 0.17
C GLN A 113 -2.72 -8.99 0.19
N THR A 114 -3.42 -7.99 0.74
CA THR A 114 -4.89 -7.98 0.80
C THR A 114 -5.49 -8.10 -0.60
N PHE A 115 -5.12 -7.21 -1.53
CA PHE A 115 -5.71 -7.20 -2.87
C PHE A 115 -5.20 -8.32 -3.78
N ALA A 116 -4.07 -8.95 -3.46
CA ALA A 116 -3.62 -10.17 -4.12
C ALA A 116 -4.49 -11.39 -3.76
N THR A 117 -5.08 -11.43 -2.56
CA THR A 117 -5.84 -12.59 -2.07
C THR A 117 -7.35 -12.39 -1.96
N MET A 118 -7.82 -11.14 -1.94
CA MET A 118 -9.24 -10.81 -1.77
C MET A 118 -10.05 -11.18 -3.02
N SER A 119 -11.17 -11.87 -2.84
CA SER A 119 -12.12 -12.13 -3.93
C SER A 119 -12.75 -10.82 -4.42
N THR A 120 -13.03 -10.75 -5.72
CA THR A 120 -13.77 -9.62 -6.31
C THR A 120 -15.28 -9.71 -6.12
N ASP A 121 -15.83 -10.80 -5.58
CA ASP A 121 -17.28 -11.03 -5.49
C ASP A 121 -18.00 -10.03 -4.58
N SER A 122 -17.28 -9.51 -3.57
CA SER A 122 -17.78 -8.45 -2.70
C SER A 122 -17.63 -7.07 -3.34
N MET A 123 -16.88 -6.91 -4.43
CA MET A 123 -16.61 -5.63 -5.08
C MET A 123 -17.61 -5.33 -6.20
N ILE A 124 -17.68 -4.07 -6.63
CA ILE A 124 -18.31 -3.69 -7.90
C ILE A 124 -17.19 -3.44 -8.91
N VAL A 125 -17.12 -4.25 -9.96
CA VAL A 125 -15.98 -4.26 -10.90
C VAL A 125 -16.40 -3.74 -12.27
N PHE A 126 -15.73 -2.68 -12.72
CA PHE A 126 -15.83 -2.14 -14.07
C PHE A 126 -14.60 -2.58 -14.86
N ARG A 127 -14.79 -3.54 -15.76
CA ARG A 127 -13.71 -4.13 -16.57
C ARG A 127 -13.56 -3.42 -17.90
N PRO A 128 -12.33 -3.31 -18.44
CA PRO A 128 -12.13 -2.94 -19.83
C PRO A 128 -12.74 -4.00 -20.76
N GLU A 129 -13.21 -3.58 -21.95
CA GLU A 129 -13.70 -4.52 -22.97
C GLU A 129 -12.56 -5.41 -23.53
N GLY A 130 -11.33 -4.88 -23.53
CA GLY A 130 -10.13 -5.60 -23.95
C GLY A 130 -9.30 -6.16 -22.80
N SER A 131 -7.99 -6.34 -23.04
CA SER A 131 -7.06 -6.84 -22.02
C SER A 131 -6.90 -5.87 -20.85
N THR A 132 -7.03 -6.35 -19.62
CA THR A 132 -6.65 -5.61 -18.41
C THR A 132 -5.14 -5.38 -18.37
N LYS A 133 -4.73 -4.11 -18.45
CA LYS A 133 -3.34 -3.65 -18.36
C LYS A 133 -2.96 -3.21 -16.95
N ALA A 134 -3.93 -2.70 -16.20
CA ALA A 134 -3.75 -2.29 -14.81
C ALA A 134 -5.05 -2.47 -14.02
N ILE A 135 -4.94 -2.61 -12.70
CA ILE A 135 -6.08 -2.71 -11.78
C ILE A 135 -5.92 -1.64 -10.71
N ILE A 136 -7.02 -0.94 -10.42
CA ILE A 136 -7.12 -0.01 -9.29
C ILE A 136 -8.26 -0.41 -8.36
N ASN A 137 -7.98 -0.45 -7.05
CA ASN A 137 -8.99 -0.70 -6.02
C ASN A 137 -9.36 0.64 -5.39
N VAL A 138 -10.65 0.96 -5.35
CA VAL A 138 -11.14 2.30 -5.01
C VAL A 138 -12.14 2.23 -3.88
N PHE A 139 -11.74 2.72 -2.70
CA PHE A 139 -12.68 2.99 -1.62
C PHE A 139 -13.50 4.24 -1.97
N THR A 140 -14.82 4.08 -2.07
CA THR A 140 -15.72 5.08 -2.65
C THR A 140 -16.94 5.36 -1.78
N ASP A 141 -17.46 6.58 -1.89
CA ASP A 141 -18.66 7.06 -1.23
C ASP A 141 -19.58 7.71 -2.28
N VAL A 142 -20.84 7.31 -2.34
CA VAL A 142 -21.84 7.83 -3.30
C VAL A 142 -22.09 9.34 -3.13
N ASP A 143 -22.00 9.86 -1.91
CA ASP A 143 -22.21 11.28 -1.61
C ASP A 143 -20.92 12.12 -1.81
N CYS A 144 -19.78 11.50 -2.17
CA CYS A 144 -18.53 12.21 -2.41
C CYS A 144 -18.44 12.75 -3.86
N GLY A 145 -18.37 14.08 -4.00
CA GLY A 145 -18.25 14.76 -5.30
C GLY A 145 -17.05 14.29 -6.14
N TYR A 146 -15.88 14.08 -5.52
CA TYR A 146 -14.70 13.56 -6.23
C TYR A 146 -14.84 12.08 -6.61
N CYS A 147 -15.58 11.28 -5.85
CA CYS A 147 -15.91 9.92 -6.25
C CYS A 147 -16.83 9.90 -7.47
N ARG A 148 -17.81 10.81 -7.53
CA ARG A 148 -18.67 10.99 -8.70
C ARG A 148 -17.85 11.43 -9.91
N LYS A 149 -16.89 12.34 -9.72
CA LYS A 149 -15.97 12.77 -10.78
C LYS A 149 -15.12 11.61 -11.31
N LEU A 150 -14.51 10.82 -10.42
CA LEU A 150 -13.76 9.62 -10.81
C LEU A 150 -14.65 8.65 -11.60
N HIS A 151 -15.88 8.43 -11.14
CA HIS A 151 -16.80 7.49 -11.78
C HIS A 151 -17.17 7.89 -13.21
N LYS A 152 -17.30 9.20 -13.49
CA LYS A 152 -17.51 9.71 -14.85
C LYS A 152 -16.35 9.41 -15.81
N GLU A 153 -15.15 9.18 -15.29
CA GLU A 153 -13.96 8.85 -16.09
C GLU A 153 -13.72 7.35 -16.21
N VAL A 154 -14.52 6.50 -15.55
CA VAL A 154 -14.40 5.02 -15.64
C VAL A 154 -14.46 4.51 -17.08
N PRO A 155 -15.33 5.00 -17.98
CA PRO A 155 -15.30 4.59 -19.38
C PRO A 155 -13.95 4.86 -20.05
N GLN A 156 -13.34 6.02 -19.79
CA GLN A 156 -12.03 6.36 -20.32
C GLN A 156 -10.90 5.51 -19.68
N LEU A 157 -10.97 5.26 -18.38
CA LEU A 157 -10.05 4.35 -17.68
C LEU A 157 -10.12 2.94 -18.28
N ASN A 158 -11.33 2.43 -18.51
CA ASN A 158 -11.58 1.14 -19.15
C ASN A 158 -11.06 1.11 -20.60
N ALA A 159 -11.27 2.16 -21.39
CA ALA A 159 -10.72 2.26 -22.75
C ALA A 159 -9.17 2.17 -22.78
N MET A 160 -8.49 2.70 -21.75
CA MET A 160 -7.04 2.56 -21.59
C MET A 160 -6.58 1.18 -21.11
N GLY A 161 -7.51 0.29 -20.74
CA GLY A 161 -7.24 -1.04 -20.20
C GLY A 161 -7.12 -1.10 -18.68
N ILE A 162 -7.63 -0.10 -17.94
CA ILE A 162 -7.62 -0.07 -16.48
C ILE A 162 -8.93 -0.66 -15.95
N GLU A 163 -8.84 -1.71 -15.13
CA GLU A 163 -9.96 -2.27 -14.38
C GLU A 163 -10.16 -1.52 -13.06
N VAL A 164 -11.39 -1.07 -12.80
CA VAL A 164 -11.74 -0.29 -11.60
C VAL A 164 -12.59 -1.16 -10.68
N ARG A 165 -12.09 -1.41 -9.46
CA ARG A 165 -12.76 -2.23 -8.44
C ARG A 165 -13.20 -1.36 -7.28
N TYR A 166 -14.49 -1.20 -7.08
CA TYR A 166 -15.01 -0.39 -5.98
C TYR A 166 -15.23 -1.19 -4.71
N LEU A 167 -14.85 -0.58 -3.58
CA LEU A 167 -15.18 -0.97 -2.22
C LEU A 167 -15.94 0.17 -1.56
N ALA A 168 -16.94 -0.16 -0.75
CA ALA A 168 -17.78 0.84 -0.09
C ALA A 168 -17.07 1.49 1.10
N TYR A 169 -17.11 2.81 1.19
CA TYR A 169 -16.53 3.56 2.31
C TYR A 169 -17.38 4.81 2.62
N PRO A 170 -18.54 4.65 3.29
CA PRO A 170 -19.40 5.78 3.65
C PRO A 170 -18.68 6.70 4.64
N ARG A 171 -18.30 7.91 4.21
CA ARG A 171 -17.48 8.81 5.05
C ARG A 171 -18.19 9.31 6.30
N SER A 172 -19.53 9.33 6.28
CA SER A 172 -20.36 9.65 7.44
C SER A 172 -20.43 8.52 8.46
N GLY A 173 -19.75 7.39 8.22
CA GLY A 173 -19.71 6.24 9.11
C GLY A 173 -20.94 5.35 9.01
N ILE A 174 -21.01 4.37 9.92
CA ILE A 174 -22.11 3.41 10.04
C ILE A 174 -22.66 3.52 11.47
N PRO A 175 -23.99 3.70 11.66
CA PRO A 175 -25.02 3.88 10.64
C PRO A 175 -25.07 5.32 10.08
N SER A 176 -25.43 5.50 8.81
CA SER A 176 -25.68 6.81 8.20
C SER A 176 -26.51 6.69 6.92
N LEU A 177 -27.08 7.80 6.44
CA LEU A 177 -27.77 7.81 5.13
C LEU A 177 -26.82 7.45 3.97
N SER A 178 -25.55 7.87 4.05
CA SER A 178 -24.52 7.49 3.07
C SER A 178 -24.31 5.97 3.06
N TYR A 179 -24.32 5.34 4.25
CA TYR A 179 -24.32 3.88 4.39
C TYR A 179 -25.56 3.24 3.75
N ASP A 180 -26.76 3.74 4.04
CA ASP A 180 -28.00 3.15 3.52
C ASP A 180 -28.04 3.18 1.98
N LYS A 181 -27.62 4.29 1.38
CA LYS A 181 -27.54 4.44 -0.08
C LYS A 181 -26.52 3.49 -0.71
N ILE A 182 -25.29 3.46 -0.19
CA ILE A 182 -24.25 2.60 -0.77
C ILE A 182 -24.51 1.11 -0.52
N ALA A 183 -25.14 0.75 0.61
CA ALA A 183 -25.59 -0.61 0.85
C ALA A 183 -26.70 -1.01 -0.12
N THR A 184 -27.64 -0.11 -0.42
CA THR A 184 -28.68 -0.32 -1.45
C THR A 184 -28.06 -0.65 -2.80
N VAL A 185 -27.00 0.08 -3.20
CA VAL A 185 -26.26 -0.21 -4.43
C VAL A 185 -25.68 -1.63 -4.43
N TRP A 186 -25.09 -2.07 -3.32
CA TRP A 186 -24.50 -3.41 -3.20
C TRP A 186 -25.54 -4.54 -3.15
N CYS A 187 -26.76 -4.21 -2.76
CA CYS A 187 -27.90 -5.13 -2.70
C CYS A 187 -28.70 -5.19 -4.00
N SER A 188 -28.37 -4.36 -5.00
CA SER A 188 -29.02 -4.38 -6.31
C SER A 188 -28.61 -5.60 -7.13
N ASP A 189 -29.54 -6.08 -7.96
CA ASP A 189 -29.30 -7.16 -8.92
C ASP A 189 -28.24 -6.74 -9.97
N ASP A 190 -28.29 -5.49 -10.42
CA ASP A 190 -27.25 -4.86 -11.24
C ASP A 190 -26.54 -3.77 -10.44
N ARG A 191 -25.49 -4.18 -9.73
CA ARG A 191 -24.66 -3.29 -8.91
C ARG A 191 -23.94 -2.24 -9.76
N ASN A 192 -23.57 -2.55 -11.00
CA ASN A 192 -22.84 -1.62 -11.87
C ASN A 192 -23.76 -0.48 -12.32
N ASP A 193 -24.97 -0.80 -12.77
CA ASP A 193 -25.99 0.20 -13.12
C ASP A 193 -26.41 1.01 -11.89
N SER A 194 -26.73 0.35 -10.77
CA SER A 194 -27.14 1.02 -9.53
C SER A 194 -26.08 1.99 -9.01
N LEU A 195 -24.80 1.59 -9.02
CA LEU A 195 -23.71 2.50 -8.65
C LEU A 195 -23.63 3.69 -9.62
N THR A 196 -23.74 3.44 -10.93
CA THR A 196 -23.69 4.49 -11.95
C THR A 196 -24.79 5.52 -11.76
N ARG A 197 -26.02 5.07 -11.53
CA ARG A 197 -27.17 5.96 -11.28
C ARG A 197 -27.02 6.73 -9.97
N SER A 198 -26.65 6.07 -8.87
CA SER A 198 -26.40 6.75 -7.59
C SER A 198 -25.30 7.81 -7.72
N LYS A 199 -24.18 7.51 -8.39
CA LYS A 199 -23.11 8.48 -8.69
C LYS A 199 -23.57 9.62 -9.61
N ASN A 200 -24.63 9.44 -10.38
CA ASN A 200 -25.24 10.50 -11.19
C ASN A 200 -26.30 11.30 -10.43
N GLY A 201 -26.63 10.93 -9.19
CA GLY A 201 -27.64 11.60 -8.35
C GLY A 201 -29.04 11.00 -8.47
N ASN A 202 -29.16 9.84 -9.11
CA ASN A 202 -30.40 9.10 -9.28
C ASN A 202 -30.38 7.87 -8.35
N ASP A 203 -30.45 8.13 -7.04
CA ASP A 203 -30.40 7.09 -6.01
C ASP A 203 -31.62 6.15 -6.10
N ASP A 204 -31.40 4.86 -5.81
CA ASP A 204 -32.47 3.88 -5.65
C ASP A 204 -33.29 4.13 -4.39
N VAL A 205 -34.50 3.56 -4.37
CA VAL A 205 -35.25 3.43 -3.12
C VAL A 205 -34.43 2.59 -2.14
N ILE A 206 -34.22 3.10 -0.93
CA ILE A 206 -33.38 2.46 0.08
C ILE A 206 -33.85 1.03 0.33
N SER A 207 -32.94 0.08 0.12
CA SER A 207 -33.17 -1.35 0.31
C SER A 207 -31.87 -2.03 0.75
N VAL A 208 -31.71 -2.21 2.05
CA VAL A 208 -30.50 -2.76 2.66
C VAL A 208 -30.70 -4.25 2.95
N CYS A 209 -29.98 -5.09 2.21
CA CYS A 209 -29.91 -6.53 2.42
C CYS A 209 -28.97 -6.91 3.57
N ASN A 210 -29.29 -7.99 4.28
CA ASN A 210 -28.55 -8.42 5.49
C ASN A 210 -27.10 -8.85 5.22
N ASN A 211 -26.80 -9.32 4.01
CA ASN A 211 -25.49 -9.86 3.61
C ASN A 211 -24.65 -8.85 2.80
N ASN A 212 -24.93 -7.56 2.90
CA ASN A 212 -24.13 -6.55 2.22
C ASN A 212 -22.71 -6.44 2.84
N PRO A 213 -21.66 -6.22 2.04
CA PRO A 213 -20.28 -6.20 2.53
C PRO A 213 -19.82 -4.80 3.02
N VAL A 214 -20.72 -3.82 3.17
CA VAL A 214 -20.31 -2.42 3.39
C VAL A 214 -19.57 -2.24 4.72
N ALA A 215 -20.01 -2.90 5.78
CA ALA A 215 -19.33 -2.85 7.08
C ALA A 215 -17.92 -3.44 7.01
N GLU A 216 -17.75 -4.55 6.30
CA GLU A 216 -16.44 -5.20 6.08
C GLU A 216 -15.50 -4.32 5.26
N HIS A 217 -16.01 -3.71 4.18
CA HIS A 217 -15.24 -2.76 3.38
C HIS A 217 -14.83 -1.53 4.18
N PHE A 218 -15.72 -0.97 4.99
CA PHE A 218 -15.42 0.21 5.81
C PHE A 218 -14.32 -0.12 6.84
N ALA A 219 -14.45 -1.25 7.55
CA ALA A 219 -13.43 -1.71 8.49
C ALA A 219 -12.08 -2.00 7.79
N LEU A 220 -12.11 -2.63 6.61
CA LEU A 220 -10.92 -2.88 5.82
C LEU A 220 -10.24 -1.58 5.40
N GLY A 221 -11.00 -0.59 4.93
CA GLY A 221 -10.45 0.72 4.55
C GLY A 221 -9.73 1.38 5.73
N GLY A 222 -10.33 1.36 6.92
CA GLY A 222 -9.69 1.86 8.14
C GLY A 222 -8.37 1.14 8.45
N LYS A 223 -8.35 -0.19 8.37
CA LYS A 223 -7.12 -1.00 8.56
C LYS A 223 -6.04 -0.67 7.52
N LEU A 224 -6.42 -0.40 6.28
CA LEU A 224 -5.51 -0.06 5.19
C LEU A 224 -5.13 1.43 5.13
N GLY A 225 -5.54 2.24 6.12
CA GLY A 225 -5.16 3.65 6.24
C GLY A 225 -5.97 4.61 5.36
N VAL A 226 -7.19 4.23 4.96
CA VAL A 226 -8.11 5.12 4.25
C VAL A 226 -8.63 6.20 5.20
N THR A 227 -8.37 7.46 4.87
CA THR A 227 -8.83 8.64 5.66
C THR A 227 -9.83 9.51 4.92
N GLY A 228 -10.09 9.22 3.64
CA GLY A 228 -11.03 9.97 2.80
C GLY A 228 -11.30 9.23 1.49
N THR A 229 -12.27 9.72 0.72
CA THR A 229 -12.66 9.12 -0.57
C THR A 229 -12.61 10.16 -1.71
N PRO A 230 -12.27 9.75 -2.95
CA PRO A 230 -11.81 8.40 -3.30
C PRO A 230 -10.40 8.14 -2.74
N ALA A 231 -10.18 6.93 -2.23
CA ALA A 231 -8.84 6.43 -1.93
C ALA A 231 -8.55 5.28 -2.88
N ILE A 232 -7.51 5.43 -3.69
CA ILE A 232 -7.14 4.47 -4.73
C ILE A 232 -5.94 3.67 -4.23
N VAL A 233 -5.98 2.36 -4.39
CA VAL A 233 -4.89 1.44 -4.06
C VAL A 233 -4.52 0.63 -5.29
N LEU A 234 -3.27 0.78 -5.73
CA LEU A 234 -2.70 0.01 -6.83
C LEU A 234 -2.38 -1.43 -6.37
N MET A 235 -2.22 -2.35 -7.31
CA MET A 235 -1.90 -3.75 -7.00
C MET A 235 -0.55 -3.95 -6.31
N ASP A 236 0.38 -3.00 -6.43
CA ASP A 236 1.66 -3.04 -5.71
C ASP A 236 1.54 -2.55 -4.24
N GLY A 237 0.35 -2.14 -3.82
CA GLY A 237 0.05 -1.62 -2.49
C GLY A 237 0.05 -0.10 -2.40
N THR A 238 0.58 0.62 -3.39
CA THR A 238 0.68 2.08 -3.36
C THR A 238 -0.71 2.70 -3.21
N MET A 239 -0.89 3.52 -2.17
CA MET A 239 -2.10 4.32 -1.99
C MET A 239 -1.95 5.70 -2.65
N LEU A 240 -2.86 6.02 -3.56
CA LEU A 240 -3.01 7.34 -4.16
C LEU A 240 -4.19 8.04 -3.48
N PRO A 241 -3.94 9.05 -2.62
CA PRO A 241 -5.01 9.77 -1.95
C PRO A 241 -5.73 10.71 -2.92
N GLY A 242 -7.06 10.74 -2.82
CA GLY A 242 -7.90 11.67 -3.55
C GLY A 242 -8.11 11.31 -5.02
N TYR A 243 -8.81 12.20 -5.74
CA TYR A 243 -9.10 12.00 -7.14
C TYR A 243 -7.87 12.27 -8.03
N ARG A 244 -7.74 11.48 -9.09
CA ARG A 244 -6.80 11.62 -10.20
C ARG A 244 -7.56 11.53 -11.51
N THR A 245 -7.12 12.28 -12.52
CA THR A 245 -7.70 12.19 -13.86
C THR A 245 -7.25 10.89 -14.55
N ALA A 246 -7.99 10.45 -15.56
CA ALA A 246 -7.61 9.38 -16.47
C ALA A 246 -6.24 9.63 -17.10
N ALA A 247 -5.94 10.88 -17.48
CA ALA A 247 -4.63 11.27 -18.01
C ALA A 247 -3.50 11.11 -16.98
N ASP A 248 -3.74 11.47 -15.72
CA ASP A 248 -2.76 11.26 -14.64
C ASP A 248 -2.49 9.76 -14.43
N PHE A 249 -3.53 8.92 -14.48
CA PHE A 249 -3.38 7.47 -14.42
C PHE A 249 -2.58 6.93 -15.61
N ALA A 250 -2.85 7.41 -16.82
CA ALA A 250 -2.10 7.01 -18.00
C ALA A 250 -0.60 7.30 -17.83
N LYS A 251 -0.28 8.52 -17.39
CA LYS A 251 1.11 8.93 -17.11
C LYS A 251 1.75 8.09 -15.99
N LEU A 252 1.03 7.88 -14.89
CA LEU A 252 1.52 7.12 -13.74
C LEU A 252 1.80 5.66 -14.07
N LEU A 253 0.94 5.06 -14.90
CA LEU A 253 0.98 3.63 -15.26
C LEU A 253 1.73 3.36 -16.58
N GLY A 254 2.28 4.39 -17.23
CA GLY A 254 2.96 4.25 -18.52
C GLY A 254 2.04 3.79 -19.66
N LEU A 255 0.76 4.15 -19.60
CA LEU A 255 -0.24 3.85 -20.62
C LEU A 255 -0.38 5.04 -21.58
N LYS A 256 -0.76 4.79 -22.83
CA LYS A 256 -1.09 5.85 -23.80
C LYS A 256 -2.43 6.49 -23.39
N SER A 257 -2.47 7.81 -23.29
CA SER A 257 -3.73 8.55 -23.15
C SER A 257 -4.37 8.74 -24.53
N GLU A 258 -5.69 8.67 -24.63
CA GLU A 258 -6.38 8.89 -25.92
C GLU A 258 -6.24 10.34 -26.44
N THR A 259 -5.79 11.28 -25.59
CA THR A 259 -5.60 12.68 -25.95
C THR A 259 -4.37 12.93 -26.84
N GLU A 260 -3.47 11.97 -27.02
CA GLU A 260 -2.31 12.09 -27.93
C GLU A 260 -2.60 11.60 -29.37
N GLY A 261 -3.87 11.32 -29.69
CA GLY A 261 -4.31 10.71 -30.96
C GLY A 261 -5.23 11.56 -31.85
N SER A 262 -5.18 12.89 -31.78
CA SER A 262 -5.81 13.79 -32.77
C SER A 262 -4.87 14.85 -33.27
#